data_AF-A0A822WH16-F1
#
_entry.id   AF-A0A822WH16-F1
#
_cell.length_a   1.000
_cell.length_b   1.000
_cell.length_c   1.000
_cell.angle_alpha   90.00
_cell.angle_beta   90.00
_cell.angle_gamma   90.00
#
_symmetry.space_group_name_H-M   'P 1'
#
loop_
_entity.id
_entity.type
_entity.pdbx_description
1 polymer ?
#
loop_
_entity_poly.entity_id
_entity_poly.type
_entity_poly.pdbx_seq_one_letter_code
_entity_poly.pdbx_strand_id
1 'polypeptide(L)'
;MSPDSWSAIAGCASAVAAGISLFVTWKGINFQKQAFRETLRRNIQDALTYQAERANLSSTGKSDAEWTFPQFANIILAIDTARNMVSRMDKNAGMSKEEAGEFFLERLNHNIVTSFRNGSPPDGAFQSKGPISEIRELVALWNANAHFLGFRDVNFNPDL
;
A
#
# COMPACT_ATOMS: atom_id res chain seq x y z
N MET A 1 -59.98 -14.82 -32.72
CA MET A 1 -58.76 -14.10 -32.30
C MET A 1 -57.57 -14.83 -32.89
N SER A 2 -56.78 -14.18 -33.73
CA SER A 2 -55.74 -14.83 -34.54
C SER A 2 -54.45 -15.07 -33.73
N PRO A 3 -53.69 -16.15 -34.00
CA PRO A 3 -52.42 -16.47 -33.32
C PRO A 3 -51.36 -15.36 -33.41
N ASP A 4 -51.45 -14.53 -34.44
CA ASP A 4 -50.53 -13.41 -34.70
C ASP A 4 -50.62 -12.30 -33.64
N SER A 5 -51.80 -12.13 -33.01
CA SER A 5 -52.01 -11.12 -31.97
C SER A 5 -51.32 -11.49 -30.65
N TRP A 6 -51.27 -12.78 -30.32
CA TRP A 6 -50.57 -13.27 -29.12
C TRP A 6 -49.05 -13.22 -29.29
N SER A 7 -48.55 -13.51 -30.48
CA SER A 7 -47.10 -13.47 -30.77
C SER A 7 -46.55 -12.04 -30.79
N ALA A 8 -47.33 -11.05 -31.27
CA ALA A 8 -46.94 -9.64 -31.22
C ALA A 8 -46.93 -9.09 -29.78
N ILE A 9 -47.93 -9.45 -28.95
CA ILE A 9 -48.00 -9.03 -27.54
C ILE A 9 -46.89 -9.71 -26.72
N ALA A 10 -46.61 -10.99 -26.98
CA ALA A 10 -45.49 -11.71 -26.36
C ALA A 10 -44.12 -11.15 -26.79
N GLY A 11 -43.97 -10.78 -28.06
CA GLY A 11 -42.76 -10.11 -28.58
C GLY A 11 -42.51 -8.74 -27.95
N CYS A 12 -43.55 -7.92 -27.80
CA CYS A 12 -43.46 -6.62 -27.12
C CYS A 12 -43.15 -6.76 -25.63
N ALA A 13 -43.77 -7.70 -24.93
CA ALA A 13 -43.47 -7.99 -23.52
C ALA A 13 -42.02 -8.47 -23.31
N SER A 14 -41.51 -9.28 -24.24
CA SER A 14 -40.14 -9.80 -24.21
C SER A 14 -39.09 -8.73 -24.47
N ALA A 15 -39.36 -7.76 -25.36
CA ALA A 15 -38.47 -6.62 -25.61
C ALA A 15 -38.39 -5.66 -24.42
N VAL A 16 -39.52 -5.42 -23.74
CA VAL A 16 -39.55 -4.61 -22.51
C VAL A 16 -38.84 -5.33 -21.37
N ALA A 17 -39.07 -6.63 -21.20
CA ALA A 17 -38.37 -7.45 -20.21
C ALA A 17 -36.86 -7.49 -20.46
N ALA A 18 -36.43 -7.70 -21.72
CA ALA A 18 -35.02 -7.69 -22.09
C ALA A 18 -34.37 -6.32 -21.88
N GLY A 19 -35.08 -5.21 -22.14
CA GLY A 19 -34.63 -3.86 -21.86
C GLY A 19 -34.44 -3.58 -20.37
N ILE A 20 -35.38 -4.02 -19.53
CA ILE A 20 -35.27 -3.92 -18.06
C ILE A 20 -34.13 -4.81 -17.57
N SER A 21 -34.02 -6.05 -18.05
CA SER A 21 -32.93 -6.96 -17.70
C SER A 21 -31.56 -6.43 -18.10
N LEU A 22 -31.43 -5.79 -19.26
CA LEU A 22 -30.19 -5.18 -19.72
C LEU A 22 -29.82 -3.94 -18.87
N PHE A 23 -30.81 -3.13 -18.48
CA PHE A 23 -30.60 -2.00 -17.58
C PHE A 23 -30.19 -2.43 -16.16
N VAL A 24 -30.87 -3.44 -15.60
CA VAL A 24 -30.55 -4.03 -14.29
C VAL A 24 -29.17 -4.69 -14.32
N THR A 25 -28.85 -5.43 -15.38
CA THR A 25 -27.52 -6.05 -15.57
C THR A 25 -26.44 -4.99 -15.71
N TRP A 26 -26.69 -3.91 -16.43
CA TRP A 26 -25.73 -2.81 -16.58
C TRP A 26 -25.49 -2.08 -15.25
N LYS A 27 -26.55 -1.82 -14.47
CA LYS A 27 -26.43 -1.31 -13.10
C LYS A 27 -25.67 -2.30 -12.22
N GLY A 28 -25.98 -3.60 -12.29
CA GLY A 28 -25.32 -4.65 -11.54
C GLY A 28 -23.82 -4.76 -11.83
N ILE A 29 -23.43 -4.70 -13.11
CA ILE A 29 -22.02 -4.66 -13.53
C ILE A 29 -21.31 -3.42 -12.99
N ASN A 30 -21.96 -2.25 -13.01
CA ASN A 30 -21.39 -1.02 -12.48
C ASN A 30 -21.22 -1.08 -10.94
N PHE A 31 -22.22 -1.61 -10.23
CA PHE A 31 -22.12 -1.85 -8.79
C PHE A 31 -21.04 -2.89 -8.45
N GLN A 32 -20.93 -3.97 -9.22
CA GLN A 32 -19.91 -4.99 -9.04
C GLN A 32 -18.51 -4.42 -9.27
N LYS A 33 -18.33 -3.55 -10.28
CA LYS A 33 -17.08 -2.82 -10.51
C LYS A 33 -16.73 -1.89 -9.36
N GLN A 34 -17.70 -1.18 -8.79
CA GLN A 34 -17.48 -0.30 -7.64
C GLN A 34 -17.13 -1.11 -6.38
N ALA A 35 -17.89 -2.16 -6.07
CA ALA A 35 -17.61 -3.04 -4.93
C ALA A 35 -16.24 -3.74 -5.05
N PHE A 36 -15.86 -4.12 -6.27
CA PHE A 36 -14.55 -4.70 -6.54
C PHE A 36 -13.42 -3.69 -6.31
N ARG A 37 -13.57 -2.44 -6.79
CA ARG A 37 -12.59 -1.36 -6.55
C ARG A 37 -12.43 -1.05 -5.06
N GLU A 38 -13.55 -0.98 -4.32
CA GLU A 38 -13.53 -0.76 -2.88
C GLU A 38 -12.84 -1.89 -2.14
N THR A 39 -13.06 -3.14 -2.59
CA THR A 39 -12.39 -4.33 -2.05
C THR A 39 -10.89 -4.29 -2.31
N LEU A 40 -10.46 -3.91 -3.52
CA LEU A 40 -9.03 -3.74 -3.84
C LEU A 40 -8.39 -2.68 -2.96
N ARG A 41 -9.06 -1.52 -2.79
CA ARG A 41 -8.61 -0.45 -1.91
C ARG A 41 -8.42 -0.95 -0.48
N ARG A 42 -9.39 -1.68 0.08
CA ARG A 42 -9.30 -2.27 1.42
C ARG A 42 -8.15 -3.27 1.55
N ASN A 43 -7.98 -4.17 0.59
CA ASN A 43 -6.87 -5.13 0.63
C ASN A 43 -5.50 -4.44 0.68
N ILE A 44 -5.33 -3.35 -0.07
CA ILE A 44 -4.09 -2.55 -0.04
C ILE A 44 -3.93 -1.87 1.31
N GLN A 45 -5.00 -1.26 1.83
CA GLN A 45 -4.98 -0.63 3.15
C GLN A 45 -4.65 -1.61 4.27
N ASP A 46 -5.24 -2.80 4.26
CA ASP A 46 -4.98 -3.85 5.25
C ASP A 46 -3.52 -4.33 5.18
N ALA A 47 -3.03 -4.57 3.97
CA ALA A 47 -1.66 -5.04 3.77
C ALA A 47 -0.62 -3.96 4.15
N LEU A 48 -0.89 -2.68 3.87
CA LEU A 48 -0.05 -1.56 4.33
C LEU A 48 -0.12 -1.38 5.84
N THR A 49 -1.31 -1.51 6.43
CA THR A 49 -1.51 -1.45 7.89
C THR A 49 -0.69 -2.52 8.59
N TYR A 50 -0.72 -3.75 8.07
CA TYR A 50 0.10 -4.85 8.60
C TYR A 50 1.60 -4.54 8.59
N GLN A 51 2.13 -3.98 7.50
CA GLN A 51 3.55 -3.60 7.45
C GLN A 51 3.87 -2.44 8.40
N ALA A 52 2.97 -1.47 8.54
CA ALA A 52 3.13 -0.37 9.47
C ALA A 52 3.14 -0.87 10.92
N GLU A 53 2.23 -1.77 11.29
CA GLU A 53 2.21 -2.42 12.61
C GLU A 53 3.50 -3.18 12.88
N ARG A 54 4.00 -3.95 11.91
CA ARG A 54 5.27 -4.68 12.03
C ARG A 54 6.46 -3.73 12.28
N ALA A 55 6.50 -2.59 11.58
CA ALA A 55 7.50 -1.57 11.82
C ALA A 55 7.34 -0.96 13.23
N ASN A 56 6.12 -0.62 13.63
CA ASN A 56 5.80 0.00 14.91
C ASN A 56 6.13 -0.90 16.11
N LEU A 57 5.87 -2.21 15.99
CA LEU A 57 6.22 -3.19 17.02
C LEU A 57 7.74 -3.21 17.27
N SER A 58 8.53 -3.01 16.22
CA SER A 58 9.98 -2.97 16.31
C SER A 58 10.52 -1.69 16.98
N SER A 59 9.76 -0.59 16.94
CA SER A 59 10.09 0.71 17.55
C SER A 59 9.36 1.00 18.87
N THR A 60 8.59 0.04 19.41
CA THR A 60 7.69 0.30 20.55
C THR A 60 8.45 0.73 21.80
N GLY A 61 8.09 1.89 22.34
CA GLY A 61 8.64 2.42 23.60
C GLY A 61 10.10 2.85 23.56
N LYS A 62 10.72 2.92 22.36
CA LYS A 62 12.13 3.25 22.19
C LYS A 62 12.33 4.40 21.22
N SER A 63 13.20 5.33 21.59
CA SER A 63 13.74 6.33 20.66
C SER A 63 14.60 5.64 19.58
N ASP A 64 14.84 6.34 18.49
CA ASP A 64 15.69 5.86 17.39
C ASP A 64 17.12 5.53 17.85
N ALA A 65 17.67 6.31 18.79
CA ALA A 65 18.97 6.06 19.41
C ALA A 65 19.05 4.73 20.19
N GLU A 66 17.92 4.15 20.60
CA GLU A 66 17.84 2.92 21.39
C GLU A 66 17.55 1.68 20.53
N TRP A 67 17.41 1.83 19.22
CA TRP A 67 17.17 0.70 18.34
C TRP A 67 18.42 -0.15 18.22
N THR A 68 18.23 -1.46 18.38
CA THR A 68 19.26 -2.44 18.03
C THR A 68 19.26 -2.69 16.51
N PHE A 69 20.36 -3.22 15.97
CA PHE A 69 20.43 -3.58 14.54
C PHE A 69 19.25 -4.43 14.05
N PRO A 70 18.80 -5.50 14.77
CA PRO A 70 17.62 -6.26 14.34
C PRO A 70 16.32 -5.44 14.31
N GLN A 71 16.17 -4.49 15.24
CA GLN A 71 14.99 -3.60 15.26
C GLN A 71 15.03 -2.65 14.06
N PHE A 72 16.18 -2.04 13.80
CA PHE A 72 16.40 -1.22 12.61
C PHE A 72 16.11 -2.01 11.33
N ALA A 73 16.70 -3.20 11.18
CA ALA A 73 16.49 -4.05 10.00
C ALA A 73 15.01 -4.39 9.79
N ASN A 74 14.29 -4.74 10.86
CA ASN A 74 12.86 -5.03 10.76
C ASN A 74 12.03 -3.81 10.34
N ILE A 75 12.35 -2.61 10.84
CA ILE A 75 11.69 -1.35 10.44
C ILE A 75 11.95 -1.09 8.96
N ILE A 76 13.21 -1.12 8.53
CA ILE A 76 13.60 -0.85 7.14
C ILE A 76 13.00 -1.85 6.16
N LEU A 77 13.02 -3.14 6.48
CA LEU A 77 12.46 -4.18 5.62
C LEU A 77 10.93 -4.10 5.55
N ALA A 78 10.25 -3.72 6.63
CA ALA A 78 8.80 -3.53 6.61
C ALA A 78 8.41 -2.33 5.71
N ILE A 79 9.14 -1.21 5.83
CA ILE A 79 8.93 -0.03 4.98
C ILE A 79 9.28 -0.34 3.52
N ASP A 80 10.37 -1.06 3.26
CA ASP A 80 10.74 -1.46 1.89
C ASP A 80 9.71 -2.40 1.28
N THR A 81 9.14 -3.31 2.07
CA THR A 81 8.05 -4.19 1.62
C THR A 81 6.82 -3.36 1.24
N ALA A 82 6.44 -2.38 2.07
CA ALA A 82 5.33 -1.48 1.77
C ALA A 82 5.59 -0.66 0.49
N ARG A 83 6.80 -0.09 0.37
CA ARG A 83 7.25 0.62 -0.84
C ARG A 83 7.14 -0.25 -2.09
N ASN A 84 7.61 -1.48 -2.02
CA ASN A 84 7.54 -2.43 -3.13
C ASN A 84 6.10 -2.78 -3.49
N MET A 85 5.22 -2.96 -2.51
CA MET A 85 3.78 -3.16 -2.75
C MET A 85 3.16 -1.96 -3.47
N VAL A 86 3.41 -0.74 -2.99
CA VAL A 86 2.90 0.49 -3.64
C VAL A 86 3.46 0.66 -5.05
N SER A 87 4.75 0.38 -5.25
CA SER A 87 5.38 0.47 -6.57
C SER A 87 4.71 -0.45 -7.62
N ARG A 88 4.19 -1.59 -7.18
CA ARG A 88 3.53 -2.62 -8.01
C ARG A 88 2.03 -2.44 -8.14
N MET A 89 1.43 -1.44 -7.47
CA MET A 89 0.00 -1.16 -7.59
C MET A 89 -0.38 -0.85 -9.04
N ASP A 90 -1.44 -1.52 -9.50
CA ASP A 90 -2.08 -1.27 -10.79
C ASP A 90 -2.77 0.10 -10.78
N LYS A 91 -2.91 0.74 -11.95
CA LYS A 91 -3.68 1.98 -12.10
C LYS A 91 -5.15 1.82 -11.70
N ASN A 92 -5.66 0.59 -11.66
CA ASN A 92 -7.02 0.24 -11.27
C ASN A 92 -7.16 -0.20 -9.80
N ALA A 93 -6.11 -0.07 -9.00
CA ALA A 93 -6.03 -0.53 -7.60
C ALA A 93 -7.03 0.14 -6.63
N GLY A 94 -7.85 1.09 -7.08
CA GLY A 94 -8.82 1.80 -6.24
C GLY A 94 -8.21 2.88 -5.34
N MET A 95 -6.89 3.10 -5.43
CA MET A 95 -6.11 4.10 -4.70
C MET A 95 -4.89 4.48 -5.53
N SER A 96 -4.45 5.74 -5.48
CA SER A 96 -3.19 6.15 -6.12
C SER A 96 -1.97 5.70 -5.31
N LYS A 97 -0.77 5.75 -5.92
CA LYS A 97 0.45 5.37 -5.20
C LYS A 97 0.79 6.40 -4.12
N GLU A 98 0.47 7.66 -4.39
CA GLU A 98 0.64 8.79 -3.49
C GLU A 98 -0.29 8.65 -2.28
N GLU A 99 -1.59 8.37 -2.51
CA GLU A 99 -2.55 8.10 -1.43
C GLU A 99 -2.12 6.92 -0.56
N ALA A 100 -1.56 5.87 -1.17
CA ALA A 100 -1.06 4.70 -0.44
C ALA A 100 0.18 5.01 0.41
N GLY A 101 1.09 5.85 -0.10
CA GLY A 101 2.27 6.32 0.62
C GLY A 101 1.89 7.19 1.83
N GLU A 102 0.98 8.15 1.63
CA GLU A 102 0.44 9.00 2.71
C GLU A 102 -0.27 8.16 3.77
N PHE A 103 -1.16 7.24 3.34
CA PHE A 103 -1.89 6.34 4.24
C PHE A 103 -0.95 5.48 5.10
N PHE A 104 0.16 5.03 4.53
CA PHE A 104 1.19 4.26 5.24
C PHE A 104 1.94 5.14 6.24
N LEU A 105 2.36 6.35 5.82
CA LEU A 105 3.07 7.30 6.67
C LEU A 105 2.25 7.68 7.92
N GLU A 106 0.95 7.93 7.76
CA GLU A 106 0.04 8.26 8.88
C GLU A 106 -0.07 7.16 9.95
N ARG A 107 0.26 5.92 9.59
CA ARG A 107 0.19 4.75 10.49
C ARG A 107 1.53 4.43 11.15
N LEU A 108 2.62 5.04 10.71
CA LEU A 108 3.91 4.83 11.33
C LEU A 108 3.99 5.54 12.68
N ASN A 109 4.69 4.90 13.61
CA ASN A 109 4.97 5.48 14.92
C ASN A 109 5.78 6.77 14.76
N HIS A 110 5.47 7.78 15.57
CA HIS A 110 6.16 9.06 15.60
C HIS A 110 7.69 8.92 15.67
N ASN A 111 8.21 7.94 16.41
CA ASN A 111 9.66 7.73 16.53
C ASN A 111 10.29 7.32 15.19
N ILE A 112 9.59 6.52 14.38
CA ILE A 112 10.03 6.13 13.04
C ILE A 112 10.04 7.34 12.13
N VAL A 113 8.92 8.08 12.11
CA VAL A 113 8.76 9.30 11.30
C VAL A 113 9.85 10.33 11.63
N THR A 114 10.11 10.57 12.91
CA THR A 114 11.14 11.50 13.37
C THR A 114 12.55 11.06 12.98
N SER A 115 12.85 9.76 13.06
CA SER A 115 14.15 9.24 12.63
C SER A 115 14.42 9.50 11.15
N PHE A 116 13.44 9.25 10.28
CA PHE A 116 13.55 9.58 8.85
C PHE A 116 13.63 11.08 8.59
N ARG A 117 12.90 11.89 9.36
CA ARG A 117 12.93 13.36 9.25
C ARG A 117 14.28 13.95 9.64
N ASN A 118 14.96 13.35 10.61
CA ASN A 118 16.29 13.78 11.07
C ASN A 118 17.38 13.53 10.02
N GLY A 119 17.11 12.68 9.02
CA GLY A 119 17.98 12.50 7.88
C GLY A 119 19.27 11.76 8.20
N SER A 120 19.29 10.92 9.23
CA SER A 120 20.38 9.98 9.47
C SER A 120 19.83 8.66 10.00
N PRO A 121 20.30 7.49 9.50
CA PRO A 121 20.02 6.22 10.13
C PRO A 121 20.45 6.24 11.60
N PRO A 122 19.67 5.64 12.50
CA PRO A 122 20.06 5.56 13.91
C PRO A 122 21.33 4.73 14.09
N ASP A 123 22.10 5.04 15.13
CA ASP A 123 23.39 4.41 15.44
C ASP A 123 23.30 2.88 15.49
N GLY A 124 22.14 2.34 15.91
CA GLY A 124 21.83 0.92 15.89
C GLY A 124 22.01 0.23 14.53
N ALA A 125 21.90 0.98 13.42
CA ALA A 125 22.13 0.48 12.07
C ALA A 125 23.58 0.00 11.84
N PHE A 126 24.54 0.57 12.56
CA PHE A 126 25.98 0.27 12.39
C PHE A 126 26.54 -0.66 13.46
N GLN A 127 25.73 -1.05 14.46
CA GLN A 127 26.15 -1.89 15.59
C GLN A 127 25.97 -3.39 15.33
N SER A 128 25.78 -3.81 14.07
CA SER A 128 25.67 -5.25 13.75
C SER A 128 26.96 -6.00 14.05
N LYS A 129 26.83 -7.22 14.59
CA LYS A 129 27.94 -8.18 14.70
C LYS A 129 28.08 -9.06 13.44
N GLY A 130 27.27 -8.80 12.41
CA GLY A 130 27.26 -9.55 11.15
C GLY A 130 28.21 -9.01 10.08
N PRO A 131 28.21 -9.60 8.87
CA PRO A 131 29.02 -9.15 7.74
C PRO A 131 28.74 -7.68 7.36
N ILE A 132 29.79 -6.92 7.08
CA ILE A 132 29.70 -5.51 6.66
C ILE A 132 28.84 -5.33 5.40
N SER A 133 28.79 -6.34 4.53
CA SER A 133 27.94 -6.35 3.33
C SER A 133 26.44 -6.23 3.66
N GLU A 134 25.96 -6.95 4.67
CA GLU A 134 24.54 -6.93 5.07
C GLU A 134 24.15 -5.57 5.66
N ILE A 135 25.05 -4.96 6.43
CA ILE A 135 24.85 -3.61 6.98
C ILE A 135 24.71 -2.61 5.83
N ARG A 136 25.60 -2.68 4.82
CA ARG A 136 25.61 -1.76 3.68
C ARG A 136 24.33 -1.89 2.84
N GLU A 137 23.84 -3.11 2.63
CA GLU A 137 22.58 -3.35 1.91
C GLU A 137 21.38 -2.72 2.62
N LEU A 138 21.27 -2.87 3.94
CA LEU A 138 20.18 -2.29 4.72
C LEU A 138 20.26 -0.76 4.80
N VAL A 139 21.46 -0.19 4.95
CA VAL A 139 21.66 1.26 4.93
C VAL A 139 21.35 1.84 3.54
N ALA A 140 21.65 1.13 2.46
CA ALA A 140 21.29 1.56 1.11
C ALA A 140 19.77 1.67 0.89
N LEU A 141 18.96 0.86 1.60
CA LEU A 141 17.50 0.97 1.57
C LEU A 141 16.97 2.22 2.28
N TRP A 142 17.76 2.87 3.12
CA TRP A 142 17.33 4.04 3.89
C TRP A 142 16.81 5.16 2.99
N ASN A 143 17.60 5.60 2.01
CA ASN A 143 17.20 6.70 1.12
C ASN A 143 15.98 6.33 0.28
N ALA A 144 15.98 5.10 -0.22
CA ALA A 144 14.88 4.57 -1.01
C ALA A 144 13.55 4.59 -0.22
N ASN A 145 13.61 4.30 1.07
CA ASN A 145 12.49 4.35 2.00
C ASN A 145 12.16 5.79 2.43
N ALA A 146 13.16 6.65 2.65
CA ALA A 146 12.98 8.06 2.97
C ALA A 146 12.21 8.78 1.85
N HIS A 147 12.60 8.55 0.59
CA HIS A 147 11.91 9.10 -0.57
C HIS A 147 10.47 8.59 -0.68
N PHE A 148 10.23 7.31 -0.41
CA PHE A 148 8.86 6.75 -0.39
C PHE A 148 7.97 7.42 0.67
N LEU A 149 8.53 7.77 1.82
CA LEU A 149 7.84 8.46 2.90
C LEU A 149 7.76 9.99 2.70
N GLY A 150 8.27 10.53 1.59
CA GLY A 150 8.27 11.97 1.31
C GLY A 150 9.34 12.79 2.05
N PHE A 151 10.36 12.13 2.61
CA PHE A 151 11.50 12.78 3.26
C PHE A 151 12.66 13.00 2.29
N ARG A 152 13.54 13.95 2.62
CA ARG A 152 14.72 14.27 1.80
C ARG A 152 15.76 13.16 1.88
N ASP A 153 16.47 12.94 0.78
CA ASP A 153 17.58 12.01 0.70
C ASP A 153 18.73 12.40 1.63
N VAL A 154 19.40 11.38 2.18
CA VAL A 154 20.59 11.52 3.00
C VAL A 154 21.80 11.19 2.15
N ASN A 155 22.78 12.09 2.10
CA ASN A 155 24.03 11.80 1.38
C ASN A 155 24.94 10.96 2.28
N PHE A 156 24.91 9.64 2.10
CA PHE A 156 25.87 8.74 2.72
C PHE A 156 27.20 8.91 2.00
N ASN A 157 28.11 9.69 2.57
CA ASN A 157 29.42 9.91 1.96
C ASN A 157 30.11 8.53 1.78
N PRO A 158 30.44 8.09 0.56
CA PRO A 158 30.96 6.75 0.30
C PRO A 158 32.43 6.55 0.74
N ASP A 159 33.05 7.60 1.31
CA ASP A 159 34.47 7.64 1.68
C ASP A 159 34.75 7.28 3.16
N LEU A 160 33.81 6.57 3.83
CA LEU A 160 33.98 5.99 5.17
C LEU A 160 33.96 4.46 5.14
#